data_AF-A0A5E8BGA7-F1
#
_entry.id   AF-A0A5E8BGA7-F1
#
_cell.length_a   1.000
_cell.length_b   1.000
_cell.length_c   1.000
_cell.angle_alpha   90.00
_cell.angle_beta   90.00
_cell.angle_gamma   90.00
#
_symmetry.space_group_name_H-M   'P 1'
#
loop_
_entity.id
_entity.type
_entity.pdbx_description
1 polymer ?
#
loop_
_entity_poly.entity_id
_entity_poly.type
_entity_poly.pdbx_seq_one_letter_code
_entity_poly.pdbx_strand_id
1 'polypeptide(L)'
;MTRTLLTVNARVVPAIHTGLALTGFFAAFVTGTLLHYTKLTQPFGIGEWLPSALVVIGRYFPERSIFQIFAALASWFHIGIVVIWYFITKTPNSKVPELVFASGLVRTVFLAGIIYIPSQDDHDTHDKCFAGYLLMTGIWFYGLLTFTGGTQDGAQQMKGENVDQSASEIADSEADMSILPRHEQTIKSREKPSSKLGHEQNEEDKEDSSKRYRKPHATEGYKLRKQIAITYALLFIPLGHYMMQTRVYGLSGAVSKYAIFEWLAIILDIAFDGVAMKEFNGLELKVLAYPYPSHYNGSLGDEKDENLDEDKTVSSSQKEHMERYFA
;
A
#
# COMPACT_ATOMS: atom_id res chain seq x y z
N MET A 1 -4.04 -12.11 -31.47
CA MET A 1 -3.31 -10.97 -30.87
C MET A 1 -4.13 -10.43 -29.71
N THR A 2 -3.53 -10.25 -28.53
CA THR A 2 -4.16 -9.58 -27.39
C THR A 2 -4.31 -8.10 -27.69
N ARG A 3 -5.51 -7.55 -27.50
CA ARG A 3 -5.80 -6.11 -27.71
C ARG A 3 -5.91 -5.41 -26.37
N THR A 4 -5.14 -4.35 -26.16
CA THR A 4 -5.31 -3.47 -24.99
C THR A 4 -6.57 -2.62 -25.17
N LEU A 5 -7.52 -2.71 -24.24
CA LEU A 5 -8.76 -1.94 -24.25
C LEU A 5 -8.62 -0.60 -23.52
N LEU A 6 -7.90 -0.59 -22.40
CA LEU A 6 -7.77 0.57 -21.53
C LEU A 6 -6.41 0.53 -20.83
N THR A 7 -5.73 1.68 -20.80
CA THR A 7 -4.52 1.91 -20.01
C THR A 7 -4.77 3.11 -19.11
N VAL A 8 -4.64 2.94 -17.79
CA VAL A 8 -4.79 4.01 -16.81
C VAL A 8 -3.59 4.01 -15.86
N ASN A 9 -3.15 5.19 -15.46
CA ASN A 9 -2.10 5.30 -14.44
C ASN A 9 -2.64 4.87 -13.07
N ALA A 10 -1.92 3.97 -12.39
CA ALA A 10 -2.35 3.42 -11.11
C ALA A 10 -2.46 4.49 -10.00
N ARG A 11 -1.81 5.65 -10.15
CA ARG A 11 -1.92 6.82 -9.26
C ARG A 11 -3.36 7.31 -9.06
N VAL A 12 -4.24 7.07 -10.04
CA VAL A 12 -5.64 7.49 -9.96
C VAL A 12 -6.35 6.84 -8.77
N VAL A 13 -6.01 5.60 -8.43
CA VAL A 13 -6.64 4.85 -7.33
C VAL A 13 -6.42 5.52 -5.97
N PRO A 14 -5.17 5.75 -5.50
CA PRO A 14 -4.95 6.47 -4.24
C PRO A 14 -5.37 7.93 -4.29
N ALA A 15 -5.35 8.58 -5.47
CA ALA A 15 -5.82 9.96 -5.60
C ALA A 15 -7.33 10.08 -5.33
N ILE A 16 -8.14 9.19 -5.91
CA ILE A 16 -9.60 9.17 -5.67
C ILE A 16 -9.89 8.81 -4.21
N HIS A 17 -9.23 7.79 -3.66
CA HIS A 17 -9.37 7.42 -2.25
C HIS A 17 -9.12 8.61 -1.32
N THR A 18 -7.97 9.28 -1.50
CA THR A 18 -7.56 10.44 -0.68
C THR A 18 -8.55 11.59 -0.82
N GLY A 19 -8.99 11.88 -2.05
CA GLY A 19 -9.97 12.93 -2.32
C GLY A 19 -11.30 12.66 -1.64
N LEU A 20 -11.87 11.46 -1.82
CA LEU A 20 -13.15 11.06 -1.21
C LEU A 20 -13.09 11.09 0.33
N ALA A 21 -12.00 10.58 0.92
CA ALA A 21 -11.83 10.60 2.37
C ALA A 21 -11.79 12.02 2.94
N LEU A 22 -10.96 12.91 2.35
CA LEU A 22 -10.88 14.31 2.77
C LEU A 22 -12.19 15.05 2.57
N THR A 23 -12.86 14.85 1.43
CA THR A 23 -14.17 15.45 1.15
C THR A 23 -15.22 14.97 2.14
N GLY A 24 -15.24 13.68 2.49
CA GLY A 24 -16.16 13.13 3.48
C GLY A 24 -16.02 13.80 4.85
N PHE A 25 -14.78 13.85 5.37
CA PHE A 25 -14.49 14.51 6.65
C PHE A 25 -14.83 16.01 6.63
N PHE A 26 -14.46 16.71 5.56
CA PHE A 26 -14.74 18.13 5.41
C PHE A 26 -16.24 18.41 5.32
N ALA A 27 -16.97 17.65 4.51
CA ALA A 27 -18.42 17.80 4.35
C ALA A 27 -19.16 17.53 5.66
N ALA A 28 -18.76 16.49 6.41
CA ALA A 28 -19.32 16.19 7.72
C ALA A 28 -19.02 17.30 8.73
N PHE A 29 -17.79 17.82 8.76
CA PHE A 29 -17.42 18.93 9.63
C PHE A 29 -18.20 20.21 9.33
N VAL A 30 -18.30 20.61 8.06
CA VAL A 30 -19.06 21.80 7.65
C VAL A 30 -20.54 21.62 7.98
N THR A 31 -21.12 20.48 7.64
CA THR A 31 -22.55 20.22 7.91
C THR A 31 -22.85 20.20 9.40
N GLY A 32 -22.02 19.50 10.19
CA GLY A 32 -22.18 19.43 11.64
C GLY A 32 -21.98 20.77 12.34
N THR A 33 -21.01 21.58 11.90
CA THR A 33 -20.82 22.93 12.47
C THR A 33 -21.92 23.91 12.06
N LEU A 34 -22.58 23.72 10.91
CA LEU A 34 -23.73 24.55 10.51
C LEU A 34 -25.03 24.16 11.24
N LEU A 35 -25.27 22.87 11.49
CA LEU A 35 -26.56 22.39 12.02
C LEU A 35 -26.52 22.08 13.51
N HIS A 36 -25.39 21.57 14.02
CA HIS A 36 -25.29 20.96 15.34
C HIS A 36 -24.11 21.47 16.17
N TYR A 37 -23.53 22.64 15.87
CA TYR A 37 -22.33 23.14 16.55
C TYR A 37 -22.40 23.03 18.07
N THR A 38 -23.43 23.62 18.70
CA THR A 38 -23.59 23.60 20.16
C THR A 38 -23.73 22.18 20.71
N LYS A 39 -24.43 21.30 20.00
CA LYS A 39 -24.61 19.89 20.39
C LYS A 39 -23.34 19.05 20.24
N LEU A 40 -22.47 19.43 19.30
CA LEU A 40 -21.19 18.77 19.06
C LEU A 40 -20.12 19.25 20.04
N THR A 41 -20.19 20.52 20.47
CA THR A 41 -19.22 21.12 21.40
C THR A 41 -19.65 21.10 22.87
N GLN A 42 -20.84 20.60 23.20
CA GLN A 42 -21.30 20.50 24.58
C GLN A 42 -21.69 19.07 24.97
N PRO A 43 -20.78 18.08 24.87
CA PRO A 43 -21.12 16.68 25.18
C PRO A 43 -21.55 16.47 26.64
N PHE A 44 -21.10 17.34 27.55
CA PHE A 44 -21.40 17.29 29.00
C PHE A 44 -21.95 18.63 29.54
N GLY A 45 -22.49 19.49 28.67
CA GLY A 45 -22.92 20.85 29.04
C GLY A 45 -21.76 21.83 29.29
N ILE A 46 -20.51 21.39 29.13
CA ILE A 46 -19.31 22.23 29.15
C ILE A 46 -19.07 22.75 27.74
N GLY A 47 -18.93 24.06 27.59
CA GLY A 47 -18.67 24.71 26.29
C GLY A 47 -17.27 24.45 25.77
N GLU A 48 -17.15 23.63 24.74
CA GLU A 48 -15.92 23.41 23.97
C GLU A 48 -15.93 24.25 22.69
N TRP A 49 -14.79 24.42 22.04
CA TRP A 49 -14.68 25.25 20.83
C TRP A 49 -14.42 24.43 19.56
N LEU A 50 -13.82 23.24 19.69
CA LEU A 50 -13.60 22.31 18.58
C LEU A 50 -14.28 20.97 18.86
N PRO A 51 -15.21 20.50 18.00
CA PRO A 51 -15.81 19.19 18.18
C PRO A 51 -14.84 18.07 17.80
N SER A 52 -14.88 17.00 18.59
CA SER A 52 -14.17 15.74 18.32
C SER A 52 -14.59 15.15 16.97
N ALA A 53 -13.62 14.62 16.22
CA ALA A 53 -13.85 14.10 14.88
C ALA A 53 -14.83 12.91 14.89
N LEU A 54 -14.65 11.97 15.84
CA LEU A 54 -15.53 10.81 16.01
C LEU A 54 -16.96 11.22 16.39
N VAL A 55 -17.13 12.33 17.12
CA VAL A 55 -18.46 12.87 17.45
C VAL A 55 -19.14 13.47 16.22
N VAL A 56 -18.41 14.23 15.40
CA VAL A 56 -18.93 14.83 14.16
C VAL A 56 -19.44 13.75 13.20
N ILE A 57 -18.66 12.69 12.98
CA ILE A 57 -19.00 11.66 11.99
C ILE A 57 -19.96 10.59 12.51
N GLY A 58 -20.18 10.51 13.83
CA GLY A 58 -20.90 9.40 14.46
C GLY A 58 -22.23 9.77 15.11
N ARG A 59 -22.49 11.04 15.43
CA ARG A 59 -23.54 11.42 16.38
C ARG A 59 -24.88 11.82 15.75
N TYR A 60 -24.90 12.79 14.85
CA TYR A 60 -26.15 13.39 14.38
C TYR A 60 -26.35 13.22 12.87
N PHE A 61 -27.62 13.17 12.47
CA PHE A 61 -28.04 13.29 11.07
C PHE A 61 -28.19 14.78 10.70
N PRO A 62 -27.78 15.24 9.50
CA PRO A 62 -27.34 14.47 8.34
C PRO A 62 -25.82 14.26 8.22
N GLU A 63 -24.98 14.90 9.04
CA GLU A 63 -23.53 14.84 8.90
C GLU A 63 -22.94 13.42 9.00
N ARG A 64 -23.50 12.56 9.87
CA ARG A 64 -23.16 11.13 9.97
C ARG A 64 -23.39 10.42 8.64
N SER A 65 -24.56 10.56 8.04
CA SER A 65 -24.93 9.88 6.80
C SER A 65 -24.11 10.36 5.61
N ILE A 66 -23.83 11.68 5.54
CA ILE A 66 -22.96 12.25 4.52
C ILE A 66 -21.57 11.60 4.61
N PHE A 67 -20.98 11.55 5.81
CA PHE A 67 -19.68 10.92 6.01
C PHE A 67 -19.67 9.44 5.61
N GLN A 68 -20.67 8.68 6.05
CA GLN A 68 -20.78 7.24 5.77
C GLN A 68 -20.82 6.95 4.26
N ILE A 69 -21.55 7.76 3.47
CA ILE A 69 -21.60 7.63 2.00
C ILE A 69 -20.20 7.81 1.39
N PHE A 70 -19.49 8.89 1.76
CA PHE A 70 -18.13 9.11 1.27
C PHE A 70 -17.16 8.02 1.71
N ALA A 71 -17.29 7.53 2.95
CA ALA A 71 -16.47 6.43 3.46
C ALA A 71 -16.71 5.11 2.70
N ALA A 72 -17.97 4.79 2.38
CA ALA A 72 -18.31 3.63 1.54
C ALA A 72 -17.71 3.74 0.14
N LEU A 73 -17.75 4.92 -0.48
CA LEU A 73 -17.13 5.13 -1.78
C LEU A 73 -15.61 5.01 -1.70
N ALA A 74 -14.99 5.61 -0.68
CA ALA A 74 -13.55 5.59 -0.48
C ALA A 74 -13.00 4.18 -0.19
N SER A 75 -13.77 3.30 0.45
CA SER A 75 -13.32 1.95 0.83
C SER A 75 -13.02 1.06 -0.38
N TRP A 76 -13.75 1.22 -1.49
CA TRP A 76 -13.45 0.50 -2.74
C TRP A 76 -12.07 0.83 -3.27
N PHE A 77 -11.70 2.10 -3.25
CA PHE A 77 -10.39 2.55 -3.71
C PHE A 77 -9.29 2.17 -2.72
N HIS A 78 -9.58 2.14 -1.41
CA HIS A 78 -8.63 1.62 -0.41
C HIS A 78 -8.29 0.16 -0.69
N ILE A 79 -9.30 -0.69 -0.91
CA ILE A 79 -9.09 -2.10 -1.30
C ILE A 79 -8.26 -2.17 -2.60
N GLY A 80 -8.51 -1.27 -3.56
CA GLY A 80 -7.68 -1.13 -4.76
C GLY A 80 -6.21 -0.84 -4.46
N ILE A 81 -5.91 0.08 -3.54
CA ILE A 81 -4.54 0.36 -3.08
C ILE A 81 -3.90 -0.90 -2.48
N VAL A 82 -4.63 -1.61 -1.61
CA VAL A 82 -4.17 -2.87 -0.98
C VAL A 82 -3.85 -3.93 -2.03
N VAL A 83 -4.72 -4.11 -3.02
CA VAL A 83 -4.54 -5.08 -4.11
C VAL A 83 -3.32 -4.72 -4.98
N ILE A 84 -3.16 -3.45 -5.35
CA ILE A 84 -1.99 -3.01 -6.14
C ILE A 84 -0.70 -3.28 -5.37
N TRP A 85 -0.65 -2.93 -4.08
CA TRP A 85 0.50 -3.21 -3.23
C TRP A 85 0.83 -4.70 -3.15
N TYR A 86 -0.17 -5.56 -3.00
CA TYR A 86 0.04 -7.00 -3.00
C TYR A 86 0.69 -7.48 -4.30
N PHE A 87 0.16 -7.09 -5.46
CA PHE A 87 0.70 -7.55 -6.74
C PHE A 87 2.11 -7.05 -7.04
N ILE A 88 2.46 -5.82 -6.65
CA ILE A 88 3.81 -5.28 -6.91
C ILE A 88 4.87 -5.80 -5.93
N THR A 89 4.46 -6.32 -4.76
CA THR A 89 5.39 -6.79 -3.71
C THR A 89 5.43 -8.30 -3.54
N LYS A 90 4.48 -9.03 -4.14
CA LYS A 90 4.43 -10.49 -4.09
C LYS A 90 5.73 -11.08 -4.61
N THR A 91 6.40 -11.85 -3.75
CA THR A 91 7.59 -12.63 -4.09
C THR A 91 7.41 -14.06 -3.57
N PRO A 92 7.97 -15.08 -4.25
CA PRO A 92 7.82 -16.47 -3.84
C PRO A 92 8.50 -16.79 -2.48
N ASN A 93 9.47 -15.96 -2.06
CA ASN A 93 10.32 -16.23 -0.90
C ASN A 93 9.85 -15.55 0.39
N SER A 94 8.81 -14.71 0.36
CA SER A 94 8.38 -13.93 1.53
C SER A 94 6.87 -13.93 1.70
N LYS A 95 6.42 -14.16 2.93
CA LYS A 95 5.00 -14.06 3.33
C LYS A 95 4.61 -12.65 3.80
N VAL A 96 5.55 -11.69 3.84
CA VAL A 96 5.27 -10.31 4.26
C VAL A 96 4.20 -9.65 3.36
N PRO A 97 4.24 -9.75 2.01
CA PRO A 97 3.17 -9.23 1.14
C PRO A 97 1.79 -9.79 1.45
N GLU A 98 1.69 -11.07 1.80
CA GLU A 98 0.42 -11.72 2.15
C GLU A 98 -0.12 -11.21 3.49
N LEU A 99 0.75 -11.06 4.49
CA LEU A 99 0.38 -10.49 5.78
C LEU A 99 -0.11 -9.05 5.64
N VAL A 100 0.58 -8.22 4.86
CA VAL A 100 0.22 -6.80 4.65
C VAL A 100 -1.06 -6.67 3.83
N PHE A 101 -1.28 -7.56 2.85
CA PHE A 101 -2.52 -7.64 2.12
C PHE A 101 -3.70 -7.99 3.04
N ALA A 102 -3.56 -9.05 3.83
CA ALA A 102 -4.59 -9.45 4.79
C ALA A 102 -4.85 -8.36 5.83
N SER A 103 -3.81 -7.75 6.39
CA SER A 103 -3.97 -6.67 7.37
C SER A 103 -4.63 -5.44 6.76
N GLY A 104 -4.33 -5.07 5.51
CA GLY A 104 -4.99 -3.96 4.82
C GLY A 104 -6.49 -4.19 4.59
N LEU A 105 -6.89 -5.42 4.25
CA LEU A 105 -8.31 -5.77 4.13
C LEU A 105 -9.02 -5.73 5.50
N VAL A 106 -8.43 -6.37 6.51
CA VAL A 106 -8.99 -6.40 7.87
C VAL A 106 -9.05 -5.00 8.49
N ARG A 107 -8.04 -4.14 8.25
CA ARG A 107 -8.03 -2.71 8.61
C ARG A 107 -9.26 -2.00 8.04
N THR A 108 -9.60 -2.26 6.78
CA THR A 108 -10.78 -1.66 6.11
C THR A 108 -12.08 -2.05 6.81
N VAL A 109 -12.21 -3.32 7.22
CA VAL A 109 -13.39 -3.82 7.94
C VAL A 109 -13.50 -3.19 9.33
N PHE A 110 -12.39 -3.12 10.08
CA PHE A 110 -12.40 -2.45 11.38
C PHE A 110 -12.72 -0.96 11.28
N LEU A 111 -12.20 -0.28 10.26
CA LEU A 111 -12.55 1.11 9.99
C LEU A 111 -14.04 1.27 9.69
N ALA A 112 -14.62 0.38 8.88
CA ALA A 112 -16.06 0.35 8.66
C ALA A 112 -16.82 0.12 9.98
N GLY A 113 -16.34 -0.77 10.84
CA GLY A 113 -16.90 -0.97 12.18
C GLY A 113 -16.96 0.31 13.00
N ILE A 114 -15.88 1.09 13.06
CA ILE A 114 -15.83 2.39 13.76
C ILE A 114 -16.84 3.39 13.18
N ILE A 115 -17.00 3.41 11.86
CA ILE A 115 -17.82 4.40 11.14
C ILE A 115 -19.32 4.07 11.21
N TYR A 116 -19.66 2.78 11.08
CA TYR A 116 -21.05 2.32 11.01
C TYR A 116 -21.63 1.92 12.37
N ILE A 117 -20.76 1.60 13.34
CA ILE A 117 -21.13 1.34 14.74
C ILE A 117 -20.43 2.41 15.60
N PRO A 118 -20.94 3.66 15.62
CA PRO A 118 -20.39 4.70 16.48
C PRO A 118 -20.49 4.33 17.94
N SER A 119 -19.61 4.92 18.76
CA SER A 119 -19.60 4.75 20.22
C SER A 119 -20.90 5.13 20.93
N GLN A 120 -21.81 5.84 20.25
CA GLN A 120 -23.14 6.16 20.76
C GLN A 120 -24.11 4.99 20.67
N ASP A 121 -23.94 4.15 19.65
CA ASP A 121 -24.84 3.03 19.35
C ASP A 121 -24.40 1.80 20.15
N ASP A 122 -23.11 1.48 20.14
CA ASP A 122 -22.51 0.42 20.95
C ASP A 122 -21.05 0.74 21.27
N HIS A 123 -20.79 1.06 22.54
CA HIS A 123 -19.48 1.46 23.04
C HIS A 123 -18.46 0.31 23.00
N ASP A 124 -18.86 -0.90 23.38
CA ASP A 124 -17.98 -2.06 23.47
C ASP A 124 -17.52 -2.53 22.09
N THR A 125 -18.45 -2.59 21.14
CA THR A 125 -18.13 -2.99 19.76
C THR A 125 -17.28 -1.93 19.09
N HIS A 126 -17.61 -0.65 19.26
CA HIS A 126 -16.82 0.46 18.74
C HIS A 126 -15.35 0.40 19.22
N ASP A 127 -15.12 0.22 20.52
CA ASP A 127 -13.77 0.22 21.09
C ASP A 127 -12.96 -1.02 20.65
N LYS A 128 -13.60 -2.20 20.49
CA LYS A 128 -12.96 -3.38 19.88
C LYS A 128 -12.57 -3.12 18.42
N CYS A 129 -13.44 -2.48 17.64
CA CYS A 129 -13.14 -2.11 16.27
C CYS A 129 -12.00 -1.09 16.21
N PHE A 130 -11.98 -0.11 17.11
CA PHE A 130 -10.91 0.88 17.22
C PHE A 130 -9.56 0.24 17.55
N ALA A 131 -9.51 -0.64 18.55
CA ALA A 131 -8.28 -1.37 18.90
C ALA A 131 -7.79 -2.26 17.75
N GLY A 132 -8.70 -2.99 17.10
CA GLY A 132 -8.39 -3.82 15.93
C GLY A 132 -7.87 -2.99 14.75
N TYR A 133 -8.48 -1.82 14.51
CA TYR A 133 -8.03 -0.88 13.50
C TYR A 133 -6.59 -0.42 13.75
N LEU A 134 -6.29 0.02 14.96
CA LEU A 134 -4.94 0.50 15.32
C LEU A 134 -3.88 -0.60 15.15
N LEU A 135 -4.18 -1.83 15.58
CA LEU A 135 -3.29 -2.97 15.42
C LEU A 135 -2.98 -3.22 13.94
N MET A 136 -4.03 -3.29 13.10
CA MET A 136 -3.86 -3.53 11.66
C MET A 136 -3.17 -2.36 10.96
N THR A 137 -3.43 -1.12 11.38
CA THR A 137 -2.73 0.08 10.88
C THR A 137 -1.24 0.03 11.20
N GLY A 138 -0.85 -0.45 12.38
CA GLY A 138 0.57 -0.67 12.72
C GLY A 138 1.25 -1.67 11.78
N ILE A 139 0.60 -2.81 11.53
CA ILE A 139 1.12 -3.83 10.59
C ILE A 139 1.18 -3.27 9.16
N TRP A 140 0.14 -2.55 8.73
CA TRP A 140 0.09 -1.89 7.42
C TRP A 140 1.24 -0.88 7.26
N PHE A 141 1.42 0.03 8.21
CA PHE A 141 2.47 1.05 8.15
C PHE A 141 3.86 0.43 8.10
N TYR A 142 4.12 -0.52 9.01
CA TYR A 142 5.40 -1.23 9.03
C TYR A 142 5.64 -1.98 7.72
N GLY A 143 4.64 -2.70 7.22
CA GLY A 143 4.68 -3.41 5.95
C GLY A 143 5.08 -2.52 4.78
N LEU A 144 4.37 -1.39 4.58
CA LEU A 144 4.70 -0.46 3.49
C LEU A 144 6.08 0.18 3.67
N LEU A 145 6.53 0.41 4.90
CA LEU A 145 7.90 0.89 5.15
C LEU A 145 8.96 -0.15 4.76
N THR A 146 8.69 -1.45 4.96
CA THR A 146 9.61 -2.51 4.49
C THR A 146 9.66 -2.59 2.96
N PHE A 147 8.52 -2.50 2.29
CA PHE A 147 8.46 -2.54 0.82
C PHE A 147 9.14 -1.34 0.17
N THR A 148 9.03 -0.17 0.79
CA THR A 148 9.57 1.08 0.24
C THR A 148 11.01 1.36 0.70
N GLY A 149 11.43 0.79 1.84
CA GLY A 149 12.76 0.92 2.41
C GLY A 149 13.74 -0.19 2.02
N GLY A 150 13.24 -1.38 1.65
CA GLY A 150 14.02 -2.58 1.36
C GLY A 150 14.90 -2.52 0.11
N THR A 151 14.94 -1.39 -0.61
CA THR A 151 15.97 -1.17 -1.63
C THR A 151 17.38 -0.96 -1.02
N GLN A 152 17.54 -0.88 0.31
CA GLN A 152 18.84 -0.70 0.98
C GLN A 152 19.47 -1.99 1.58
N ASP A 153 18.69 -2.96 2.05
CA ASP A 153 19.23 -4.05 2.88
C ASP A 153 19.84 -5.21 2.09
N GLY A 154 19.38 -5.46 0.86
CA GLY A 154 20.00 -6.45 -0.03
C GLY A 154 21.47 -6.13 -0.39
N ALA A 155 21.86 -4.86 -0.29
CA ALA A 155 23.24 -4.40 -0.49
C ALA A 155 24.15 -4.67 0.71
N GLN A 156 23.60 -4.75 1.94
CA GLN A 156 24.37 -5.08 3.14
C GLN A 156 24.53 -6.59 3.30
N GLN A 157 23.51 -7.37 2.90
CA GLN A 157 23.57 -8.83 2.96
C GLN A 157 24.59 -9.41 1.96
N MET A 158 24.67 -8.87 0.74
CA MET A 158 25.72 -9.23 -0.23
C MET A 158 27.13 -8.76 0.16
N LYS A 159 27.26 -7.85 1.14
CA LYS A 159 28.55 -7.41 1.68
C LYS A 159 29.03 -8.30 2.82
N GLY A 160 28.14 -8.93 3.57
CA GLY A 160 28.51 -9.94 4.58
C GLY A 160 28.94 -11.25 3.93
N GLU A 161 28.20 -11.71 2.93
CA GLU A 161 28.43 -13.02 2.31
C GLU A 161 29.72 -13.09 1.46
N ASN A 162 30.08 -12.00 0.76
CA ASN A 162 31.32 -11.94 -0.02
C ASN A 162 32.58 -11.68 0.83
N VAL A 163 32.46 -10.98 1.97
CA VAL A 163 33.61 -10.72 2.83
C VAL A 163 34.03 -12.00 3.56
N ASP A 164 33.06 -12.78 4.03
CA ASP A 164 33.34 -14.04 4.73
C ASP A 164 33.90 -15.12 3.79
N GLN A 165 33.45 -15.19 2.52
CA GLN A 165 34.03 -16.11 1.52
C GLN A 165 35.43 -15.71 1.05
N SER A 166 35.69 -14.40 0.87
CA SER A 166 37.03 -13.92 0.49
C SER A 166 38.06 -14.06 1.61
N ALA A 167 37.64 -13.97 2.87
CA ALA A 167 38.51 -14.17 4.03
C ALA A 167 38.84 -15.65 4.26
N SER A 168 37.92 -16.57 3.93
CA SER A 168 38.20 -18.01 4.02
C SER A 168 39.13 -18.52 2.91
N GLU A 169 39.03 -18.00 1.69
CA GLU A 169 39.92 -18.43 0.59
C GLU A 169 41.37 -17.94 0.73
N ILE A 170 41.59 -16.79 1.41
CA ILE A 170 42.95 -16.27 1.66
C ILE A 170 43.62 -17.01 2.83
N ALA A 171 42.85 -17.48 3.82
CA ALA A 171 43.40 -18.20 4.97
C ALA A 171 43.89 -19.62 4.63
N ASP A 172 43.31 -20.27 3.61
CA ASP A 172 43.69 -21.63 3.20
C ASP A 172 44.90 -21.66 2.25
N SER A 173 45.31 -20.52 1.67
CA SER A 173 46.45 -20.45 0.73
C SER A 173 47.81 -20.14 1.41
N GLU A 174 47.83 -19.63 2.65
CA GLU A 174 49.08 -19.25 3.35
C GLU A 174 49.67 -20.37 4.22
N ALA A 175 49.06 -21.56 4.27
CA ALA A 175 49.48 -22.65 5.16
C ALA A 175 50.47 -23.66 4.57
N ASP A 176 50.88 -23.55 3.30
CA ASP A 176 51.78 -24.53 2.67
C ASP A 176 52.97 -23.90 1.94
N MET A 177 53.92 -23.33 2.69
CA MET A 177 55.30 -23.19 2.18
C MET A 177 56.33 -22.99 3.30
N SER A 178 56.81 -24.08 3.91
CA SER A 178 58.03 -24.04 4.72
C SER A 178 58.84 -25.34 4.66
N ILE A 179 59.68 -25.50 3.63
CA ILE A 179 60.90 -26.34 3.69
C ILE A 179 62.05 -25.62 2.93
N LEU A 180 63.19 -25.52 3.62
CA LEU A 180 64.48 -24.83 3.42
C LEU A 180 65.37 -25.37 2.25
N PRO A 181 66.63 -24.88 2.00
CA PRO A 181 67.25 -23.54 2.09
C PRO A 181 68.30 -23.16 0.98
N ARG A 182 68.80 -21.91 1.07
CA ARG A 182 70.19 -21.41 0.85
C ARG A 182 70.71 -21.03 -0.57
N HIS A 183 71.39 -19.86 -0.56
CA HIS A 183 72.52 -19.36 -1.39
C HIS A 183 72.29 -18.32 -2.50
N GLU A 184 72.73 -17.09 -2.17
CA GLU A 184 73.62 -16.19 -2.92
C GLU A 184 73.18 -15.27 -4.08
N GLN A 185 73.70 -14.03 -3.91
CA GLN A 185 74.28 -13.09 -4.87
C GLN A 185 73.37 -12.15 -5.70
N THR A 186 73.39 -10.89 -5.26
CA THR A 186 73.72 -9.68 -6.03
C THR A 186 74.04 -9.84 -7.51
N ILE A 187 73.42 -9.02 -8.37
CA ILE A 187 74.10 -8.13 -9.33
C ILE A 187 73.09 -7.14 -9.95
N LYS A 188 73.55 -5.90 -10.06
CA LYS A 188 72.93 -4.72 -10.66
C LYS A 188 73.53 -4.53 -12.05
N SER A 189 72.74 -4.47 -13.12
CA SER A 189 73.12 -3.96 -14.47
C SER A 189 71.85 -3.90 -15.33
N ARG A 190 71.38 -2.72 -15.75
CA ARG A 190 71.75 -1.97 -16.97
C ARG A 190 71.30 -2.71 -18.26
N GLU A 191 70.24 -2.20 -18.91
CA GLU A 191 70.19 -1.84 -20.36
C GLU A 191 68.74 -1.54 -20.83
N LYS A 192 68.56 -0.34 -21.41
CA LYS A 192 67.63 -0.04 -22.54
C LYS A 192 68.55 -0.02 -23.80
N PRO A 193 68.10 -0.17 -25.07
CA PRO A 193 66.75 0.15 -25.61
C PRO A 193 66.22 -0.72 -26.79
N SER A 194 65.01 -0.37 -27.24
CA SER A 194 64.51 -0.43 -28.64
C SER A 194 64.03 -1.77 -29.24
N SER A 195 62.71 -1.90 -29.40
CA SER A 195 62.11 -2.10 -30.73
C SER A 195 60.62 -1.71 -30.71
N LYS A 196 60.21 -0.96 -31.73
CA LYS A 196 58.80 -0.71 -32.07
C LYS A 196 58.19 -2.01 -32.58
N LEU A 197 57.04 -2.43 -32.06
CA LEU A 197 55.96 -3.02 -32.85
C LEU A 197 54.66 -2.98 -32.02
N GLY A 198 53.56 -2.68 -32.69
CA GLY A 198 52.38 -2.06 -32.10
C GLY A 198 51.55 -2.92 -31.14
N HIS A 199 50.87 -2.22 -30.23
CA HIS A 199 49.45 -2.39 -30.00
C HIS A 199 48.95 -1.11 -29.32
N GLU A 200 48.50 -0.14 -30.12
CA GLU A 200 47.45 0.77 -29.67
C GLU A 200 46.18 -0.06 -29.44
N GLN A 201 45.36 0.42 -28.50
CA GLN A 201 44.08 -0.12 -28.04
C GLN A 201 44.21 -1.24 -27.01
N ASN A 202 44.24 -0.85 -25.72
CA ASN A 202 43.53 -1.51 -24.61
C ASN A 202 43.87 -0.84 -23.25
N GLU A 203 43.78 0.50 -23.15
CA GLU A 203 43.85 1.20 -21.86
C GLU A 203 42.64 2.09 -21.56
N GLU A 204 41.66 2.22 -22.48
CA GLU A 204 40.41 2.96 -22.21
C GLU A 204 39.31 2.10 -21.55
N ASP A 205 39.45 0.77 -21.49
CA ASP A 205 38.41 -0.13 -20.96
C ASP A 205 38.54 -0.48 -19.46
N LYS A 206 39.51 0.11 -18.75
CA LYS A 206 39.70 -0.15 -17.30
C LYS A 206 39.26 0.98 -16.37
N GLU A 207 38.79 2.11 -16.90
CA GLU A 207 38.35 3.24 -16.08
C GLU A 207 36.81 3.45 -16.01
N ASP A 208 36.02 2.50 -16.51
CA ASP A 208 34.54 2.59 -16.47
C ASP A 208 33.86 1.53 -15.58
N SER A 209 34.58 0.54 -15.04
CA SER A 209 33.97 -0.46 -14.13
C SER A 209 33.87 -0.02 -12.66
N SER A 210 34.52 1.10 -12.29
CA SER A 210 34.53 1.64 -10.92
C SER A 210 33.50 2.76 -10.67
N LYS A 211 32.74 3.18 -11.70
CA LYS A 211 31.71 4.20 -11.56
C LYS A 211 30.31 3.58 -11.55
N ARG A 212 29.70 3.69 -10.36
CA ARG A 212 28.25 3.68 -10.08
C ARG A 212 27.71 2.46 -9.33
N TYR A 213 28.34 2.11 -8.20
CA TYR A 213 27.54 1.69 -7.04
C TYR A 213 26.81 2.93 -6.48
N ARG A 214 25.73 3.34 -7.15
CA ARG A 214 24.85 4.41 -6.66
C ARG A 214 24.17 3.86 -5.42
N LYS A 215 24.53 4.36 -4.23
CA LYS A 215 23.77 4.13 -2.99
C LYS A 215 22.28 4.21 -3.33
N PRO A 216 21.45 3.21 -3.03
CA PRO A 216 20.02 3.30 -3.26
C PRO A 216 19.52 4.49 -2.45
N HIS A 217 19.28 5.63 -3.10
CA HIS A 217 18.65 6.75 -2.45
C HIS A 217 17.28 6.27 -1.99
N ALA A 218 17.03 6.32 -0.69
CA ALA A 218 15.72 6.07 -0.14
C ALA A 218 14.71 6.87 -0.98
N THR A 219 13.72 6.17 -1.55
CA THR A 219 12.71 6.81 -2.39
C THR A 219 12.09 7.96 -1.62
N GLU A 220 11.79 9.08 -2.30
CA GLU A 220 11.13 10.21 -1.65
C GLU A 220 9.81 9.80 -0.95
N GLY A 221 9.15 8.75 -1.47
CA GLY A 221 8.01 8.08 -0.83
C GLY A 221 8.34 7.46 0.52
N TYR A 222 9.43 6.68 0.63
CA TYR A 222 9.87 6.08 1.89
C TYR A 222 10.11 7.12 2.99
N LYS A 223 10.86 8.19 2.68
CA LYS A 223 11.18 9.22 3.68
C LYS A 223 9.92 9.86 4.24
N LEU A 224 8.97 10.16 3.35
CA LEU A 224 7.69 10.75 3.71
C LEU A 224 6.82 9.80 4.53
N ARG A 225 6.68 8.53 4.12
CA ARG A 225 5.98 7.49 4.91
C ARG A 225 6.57 7.32 6.29
N LYS A 226 7.90 7.29 6.38
CA LYS A 226 8.61 7.13 7.66
C LYS A 226 8.32 8.30 8.59
N GLN A 227 8.39 9.53 8.08
CA GLN A 227 8.04 10.72 8.85
C GLN A 227 6.59 10.66 9.35
N ILE A 228 5.63 10.39 8.45
CA ILE A 228 4.20 10.30 8.79
C ILE A 228 3.97 9.21 9.84
N ALA A 229 4.53 8.01 9.67
CA ALA A 229 4.34 6.90 10.60
C ALA A 229 4.92 7.20 12.00
N ILE A 230 6.10 7.82 12.07
CA ILE A 230 6.70 8.24 13.35
C ILE A 230 5.83 9.32 14.01
N THR A 231 5.40 10.34 13.26
CA THR A 231 4.54 11.40 13.79
C THR A 231 3.21 10.83 14.27
N TYR A 232 2.58 9.94 13.49
CA TYR A 232 1.35 9.26 13.86
C TYR A 232 1.51 8.47 15.17
N ALA A 233 2.58 7.69 15.32
CA ALA A 233 2.86 6.93 16.53
C ALA A 233 3.08 7.84 17.76
N LEU A 234 3.86 8.92 17.61
CA LEU A 234 4.12 9.87 18.69
C LEU A 234 2.86 10.61 19.13
N LEU A 235 1.92 10.81 18.21
CA LEU A 235 0.68 11.53 18.46
C LEU A 235 -0.28 10.78 19.40
N PHE A 236 -0.13 9.46 19.55
CA PHE A 236 -0.89 8.70 20.55
C PHE A 236 -0.55 9.06 21.99
N ILE A 237 0.65 9.61 22.25
CA ILE A 237 1.04 10.05 23.61
C ILE A 237 0.15 11.21 24.10
N PRO A 238 0.10 12.38 23.41
CA PRO A 238 -0.81 13.45 23.81
C PRO A 238 -2.28 13.04 23.67
N LEU A 239 -2.64 12.22 22.67
CA LEU A 239 -4.01 11.74 22.49
C LEU A 239 -4.48 10.94 23.72
N GLY A 240 -3.68 9.99 24.19
CA GLY A 240 -3.97 9.22 25.41
C GLY A 240 -4.02 10.10 26.66
N HIS A 241 -3.09 11.05 26.80
CA HIS A 241 -3.09 11.99 27.91
C HIS A 241 -4.37 12.84 27.97
N TYR A 242 -4.77 13.47 26.86
CA TYR A 242 -5.98 14.30 26.83
C TYR A 242 -7.28 13.48 26.85
N MET A 243 -7.25 12.23 26.36
CA MET A 243 -8.37 11.29 26.52
C MET A 243 -8.62 10.98 27.99
N MET A 244 -7.55 10.71 28.76
CA MET A 244 -7.65 10.49 30.21
C MET A 244 -8.15 11.74 30.94
N GLN A 245 -7.67 12.94 30.56
CA GLN A 245 -8.18 14.21 31.10
C GLN A 245 -9.67 14.41 30.85
N THR A 246 -10.12 14.07 29.66
CA THR A 246 -11.52 14.20 29.27
C THR A 246 -12.42 13.20 29.99
N ARG A 247 -12.01 11.92 30.05
CA ARG A 247 -12.85 10.86 30.62
C ARG A 247 -12.82 10.78 32.15
N VAL A 248 -11.69 11.08 32.78
CA VAL A 248 -11.53 10.92 34.24
C VAL A 248 -11.72 12.24 34.98
N TYR A 249 -11.11 13.33 34.49
CA TYR A 249 -11.03 14.58 35.25
C TYR A 249 -12.05 15.64 34.82
N GLY A 250 -12.72 15.48 33.67
CA GLY A 250 -13.82 16.35 33.24
C GLY A 250 -13.42 17.83 33.11
N LEU A 251 -12.16 18.12 32.75
CA LEU A 251 -11.65 19.48 32.67
C LEU A 251 -12.17 20.21 31.42
N SER A 252 -12.69 21.43 31.61
CA SER A 252 -13.09 22.30 30.51
C SER A 252 -11.91 22.59 29.56
N GLY A 253 -12.14 22.46 28.26
CA GLY A 253 -11.13 22.66 27.22
C GLY A 253 -10.26 21.44 26.91
N ALA A 254 -10.36 20.34 27.69
CA ALA A 254 -9.63 19.11 27.41
C ALA A 254 -10.16 18.40 26.17
N VAL A 255 -11.48 18.47 25.92
CA VAL A 255 -12.12 17.86 24.74
C VAL A 255 -11.64 18.54 23.47
N SER A 256 -11.59 19.87 23.44
CA SER A 256 -11.11 20.60 22.26
C SER A 256 -9.63 20.30 21.98
N LYS A 257 -8.78 20.20 23.01
CA LYS A 257 -7.37 19.81 22.85
C LYS A 257 -7.24 18.38 22.31
N TYR A 258 -8.02 17.45 22.87
CA TYR A 258 -8.11 16.08 22.36
C TYR A 258 -8.53 16.04 20.88
N ALA A 259 -9.55 16.82 20.51
CA ALA A 259 -10.06 16.90 19.15
C ALA A 259 -8.99 17.33 18.13
N ILE A 260 -8.10 18.27 18.48
CA ILE A 260 -6.98 18.68 17.58
C ILE A 260 -6.12 17.47 17.21
N PHE A 261 -5.78 16.65 18.21
CA PHE A 261 -4.96 15.46 17.99
C PHE A 261 -5.74 14.38 17.22
N GLU A 262 -7.03 14.19 17.47
CA GLU A 262 -7.85 13.28 16.65
C GLU A 262 -7.88 13.69 15.18
N TRP A 263 -8.17 14.96 14.89
CA TRP A 263 -8.17 15.48 13.52
C TRP A 263 -6.81 15.31 12.86
N LEU A 264 -5.72 15.57 13.58
CA LEU A 264 -4.37 15.38 13.07
C LEU A 264 -4.03 13.90 12.83
N ALA A 265 -4.47 12.99 13.71
CA ALA A 265 -4.30 11.55 13.52
C ALA A 265 -4.99 11.07 12.22
N ILE A 266 -6.23 11.51 11.99
CA ILE A 266 -7.00 11.19 10.78
C ILE A 266 -6.30 11.72 9.53
N ILE A 267 -5.83 12.98 9.55
CA ILE A 267 -5.12 13.58 8.42
C ILE A 267 -3.84 12.80 8.11
N LEU A 268 -3.07 12.43 9.13
CA LEU A 268 -1.83 11.67 8.94
C LEU A 268 -2.09 10.27 8.38
N ASP A 269 -3.15 9.62 8.83
CA ASP A 269 -3.55 8.29 8.37
C ASP A 269 -3.97 8.31 6.89
N ILE A 270 -4.81 9.27 6.49
CA ILE A 270 -5.16 9.51 5.07
C ILE A 270 -3.91 9.89 4.26
N ALA A 271 -3.05 10.76 4.82
CA ALA A 271 -1.83 11.20 4.14
C ALA A 271 -0.86 10.05 3.91
N PHE A 272 -0.76 9.09 4.84
CA PHE A 272 0.07 7.90 4.69
C PHE A 272 -0.35 7.11 3.45
N ASP A 273 -1.65 6.82 3.30
CA ASP A 273 -2.16 6.13 2.11
C ASP A 273 -2.01 6.99 0.84
N GLY A 274 -2.16 8.31 0.97
CA GLY A 274 -1.94 9.29 -0.09
C GLY A 274 -0.52 9.32 -0.67
N VAL A 275 0.52 8.91 0.09
CA VAL A 275 1.89 8.79 -0.45
C VAL A 275 1.95 7.80 -1.62
N ALA A 276 1.04 6.83 -1.68
CA ALA A 276 0.96 5.86 -2.78
C ALA A 276 0.76 6.55 -4.14
N MET A 277 0.21 7.77 -4.19
CA MET A 277 0.12 8.54 -5.44
C MET A 277 1.50 8.77 -6.09
N LYS A 278 2.54 9.01 -5.28
CA LYS A 278 3.90 9.22 -5.78
C LYS A 278 4.53 7.90 -6.23
N GLU A 279 4.28 6.85 -5.47
CA GLU A 279 4.87 5.51 -5.70
C GLU A 279 4.22 4.81 -6.89
N PHE A 280 2.93 5.05 -7.13
CA PHE A 280 2.18 4.46 -8.25
C PHE A 280 2.28 5.27 -9.54
N ASN A 281 3.00 6.42 -9.55
CA ASN A 281 3.08 7.30 -10.71
C ASN A 281 3.72 6.61 -11.94
N GLY A 282 4.59 5.61 -11.72
CA GLY A 282 5.22 4.82 -12.77
C GLY A 282 4.49 3.50 -13.10
N LEU A 283 3.33 3.23 -12.51
CA LEU A 283 2.58 1.99 -12.71
C LEU A 283 1.39 2.22 -13.66
N GLU A 284 1.22 1.32 -14.62
CA GLU A 284 0.10 1.32 -15.56
C GLU A 284 -0.79 0.11 -15.33
N LEU A 285 -2.09 0.34 -15.16
CA LEU A 285 -3.12 -0.69 -15.15
C LEU A 285 -3.64 -0.87 -16.57
N LYS A 286 -3.48 -2.07 -17.13
CA LYS A 286 -3.90 -2.41 -18.50
C LYS A 286 -5.00 -3.47 -18.47
N VAL A 287 -6.11 -3.19 -19.15
CA VAL A 287 -7.16 -4.18 -19.41
C VAL A 287 -6.92 -4.78 -20.78
N LEU A 288 -6.69 -6.09 -20.83
CA LEU A 288 -6.41 -6.84 -22.05
C LEU A 288 -7.65 -7.65 -22.47
N ALA A 289 -8.08 -7.52 -23.72
CA ALA A 289 -9.05 -8.40 -24.33
C ALA A 289 -8.32 -9.61 -24.92
N TYR A 290 -8.67 -10.80 -24.43
CA TYR A 290 -8.26 -12.06 -25.04
C TYR A 290 -9.27 -12.43 -26.12
N PRO A 291 -8.83 -12.80 -27.33
CA PRO A 291 -9.72 -13.35 -28.33
C PRO A 291 -10.31 -14.66 -27.77
N TYR A 292 -11.63 -14.75 -27.72
CA TYR A 292 -12.32 -16.00 -27.42
C TYR A 292 -11.99 -16.99 -28.55
N PRO A 293 -11.53 -18.22 -28.27
CA PRO A 293 -11.36 -19.21 -29.32
C PRO A 293 -12.74 -19.52 -29.91
N SER A 294 -12.92 -19.20 -31.19
CA SER A 294 -14.11 -19.59 -31.94
C SER A 294 -14.06 -21.10 -32.19
N HIS A 295 -14.46 -21.91 -31.20
CA HIS A 295 -14.78 -23.31 -31.46
C HIS A 295 -16.16 -23.40 -32.11
N TYR A 296 -16.21 -23.05 -33.39
CA TYR A 296 -17.22 -23.54 -34.34
C TYR A 296 -16.65 -23.43 -35.75
N ASN A 297 -15.65 -24.28 -36.05
CA ASN A 297 -15.47 -24.74 -37.42
C ASN A 297 -16.50 -25.86 -37.62
N GLY A 298 -17.74 -25.48 -37.89
CA GLY A 298 -18.68 -26.37 -38.54
C GLY A 298 -18.08 -26.68 -39.91
N SER A 299 -17.41 -27.84 -40.00
CA SER A 299 -17.16 -28.49 -41.27
C SER A 299 -18.51 -28.59 -41.97
N LEU A 300 -18.69 -27.80 -43.04
CA LEU A 300 -19.77 -27.97 -44.00
C LEU A 300 -19.49 -29.29 -44.74
N GLY A 301 -19.69 -30.40 -44.02
CA GLY A 301 -19.75 -31.74 -44.55
C GLY A 301 -21.19 -31.96 -45.00
N ASP A 302 -21.34 -31.95 -46.31
CA ASP A 302 -22.38 -32.59 -47.12
C ASP A 302 -23.25 -33.60 -46.33
N GLU A 303 -24.40 -33.15 -45.82
CA GLU A 303 -25.50 -34.06 -45.51
C GLU A 303 -26.83 -33.41 -45.89
N LYS A 304 -27.42 -34.06 -46.89
CA LYS A 304 -28.64 -33.80 -47.64
C LYS A 304 -29.82 -33.25 -46.83
N ASP A 305 -30.56 -32.38 -47.52
CA ASP A 305 -31.94 -32.00 -47.24
C ASP A 305 -32.81 -33.22 -46.86
N GLU A 306 -33.45 -33.16 -45.69
CA GLU A 306 -34.80 -33.71 -45.53
C GLU A 306 -35.55 -33.03 -44.36
N ASN A 307 -36.65 -32.38 -44.72
CA ASN A 307 -37.81 -31.95 -43.92
C ASN A 307 -37.65 -30.83 -42.87
N LEU A 308 -37.91 -29.62 -43.37
CA LEU A 308 -38.62 -28.55 -42.67
C LEU A 308 -40.03 -29.02 -42.31
N ASP A 309 -40.35 -29.20 -41.01
CA ASP A 309 -41.67 -28.92 -40.40
C ASP A 309 -41.75 -29.50 -38.97
N GLU A 310 -40.97 -28.99 -38.01
CA GLU A 310 -41.21 -29.31 -36.59
C GLU A 310 -40.66 -28.24 -35.62
N ASP A 311 -41.05 -26.97 -35.78
CA ASP A 311 -40.80 -25.96 -34.73
C ASP A 311 -41.89 -24.86 -34.66
N LYS A 312 -43.12 -25.28 -34.35
CA LYS A 312 -44.19 -24.35 -33.93
C LYS A 312 -44.93 -24.79 -32.65
N THR A 313 -44.55 -25.90 -32.04
CA THR A 313 -45.26 -26.49 -30.89
C THR A 313 -44.58 -26.29 -29.54
N VAL A 314 -43.34 -25.77 -29.49
CA VAL A 314 -42.61 -25.59 -28.22
C VAL A 314 -42.80 -24.19 -27.61
N SER A 315 -43.23 -23.20 -28.40
CA SER A 315 -43.39 -21.81 -27.95
C SER A 315 -44.66 -21.54 -27.10
N SER A 316 -45.71 -22.36 -27.22
CA SER A 316 -46.99 -22.15 -26.51
C SER A 316 -46.97 -22.68 -25.07
N SER A 317 -46.26 -23.78 -24.80
CA SER A 317 -46.20 -24.40 -23.47
C SER A 317 -45.40 -23.57 -22.45
N GLN A 318 -44.36 -22.84 -22.87
CA GLN A 318 -43.59 -21.99 -21.97
C GLN A 318 -44.32 -20.69 -21.60
N LYS A 319 -45.18 -20.17 -22.49
CA LYS A 319 -46.00 -18.98 -22.19
C LYS A 319 -47.09 -19.26 -21.15
N GLU A 320 -47.74 -20.43 -21.22
CA GLU A 320 -48.76 -20.83 -20.23
C GLU A 320 -48.18 -21.09 -18.83
N HIS A 321 -46.91 -21.47 -18.73
CA HIS A 321 -46.28 -21.75 -17.44
C HIS A 321 -45.85 -20.47 -16.70
N MET A 322 -45.54 -19.39 -17.43
CA MET A 322 -45.16 -18.10 -16.83
C MET A 322 -46.36 -17.29 -16.32
N GLU A 323 -47.55 -17.41 -16.92
CA GLU A 323 -48.71 -16.61 -16.48
C GLU A 323 -49.35 -17.11 -15.17
N ARG A 324 -49.11 -18.37 -14.75
CA ARG A 324 -49.65 -18.91 -13.49
C ARG A 324 -48.91 -18.45 -12.22
N TYR A 325 -47.74 -17.83 -12.35
CA TYR A 325 -46.95 -17.38 -11.20
C TYR A 325 -47.06 -15.87 -10.91
N PHE A 326 -47.73 -15.12 -11.77
CA PHE A 326 -47.85 -13.66 -11.67
C PHE A 326 -49.31 -13.14 -11.73
N ALA A 327 -50.30 -13.99 -11.46
CA ALA A 327 -51.72 -13.62 -11.35
C ALA A 327 -52.21 -13.62 -9.90
#